data_AF-A0A5E7U8V8-F1
#
_entry.id   AF-A0A5E7U8V8-F1
#
_cell.length_a   1.000
_cell.length_b   1.000
_cell.length_c   1.000
_cell.angle_alpha   90.00
_cell.angle_beta   90.00
_cell.angle_gamma   90.00
#
_symmetry.space_group_name_H-M   'P 1'
#
loop_
_entity.id
_entity.type
_entity.pdbx_description
1 polymer ?
#
loop_
_entity_poly.entity_id
_entity_poly.type
_entity_poly.pdbx_seq_one_letter_code
_entity_poly.pdbx_strand_id
1 'polypeptide(L)'
;MSGYVPNPPKNYRYEEAKPVDIHAQRWAEYEKHGKEPAREPEKIGIALRIGVFFDGTGNNANNTAAGLLCGAQHPIAPEDIPASCQPYMKDPDSSYANSTTNVQKLSELYFAPQKAEGDSSQKQAFRMIYIEGIGTESGKKDSTLGGGTGRGDTGVAGRVQLSFAEIKTRIKDVLDNNPNSEITSLTFDAFGFSRGAAAARHFANEVVRGKQGPLGEVLRSNANALSRTFIEEYKSSINMGFIGLFDTVPSIAGWSNLGDIKSPIATGIKLYLDRRFFTDVVQLSARDEYRANFALSRVKADHLEITLPGVHSDIGGGYRDEVQECVLVSPMQTLEVSQFTDVSTTSIYRDAVTVKAQWLAKGWPEEMLEIVTPDALLLPIDRQERLSPRMKRVYAAVQLKRPVSGLLSRVYLRVMHRLAKEKGVRFQDIPDTPELTVPAELQALCDRFLAGSYDTSIQEDQLLKLKYIHMSANWNHPLGRRDGSGVRAVYINAPTPDSIRVQHPHVADWKLW
;
A
#
# COMPACT_ATOMS: atom_id res chain seq x y z
N MET A 1 -68.51 -68.55 -48.73
CA MET A 1 -69.49 -68.11 -47.70
C MET A 1 -69.27 -66.64 -47.45
N SER A 2 -70.36 -65.86 -47.36
CA SER A 2 -70.55 -64.64 -46.55
C SER A 2 -69.50 -63.50 -46.63
N GLY A 3 -69.84 -62.23 -46.78
CA GLY A 3 -71.12 -61.60 -46.46
C GLY A 3 -71.22 -60.19 -47.03
N TYR A 4 -72.30 -59.96 -47.73
CA TYR A 4 -72.80 -58.64 -48.10
C TYR A 4 -73.36 -57.99 -46.82
N VAL A 5 -72.82 -56.84 -46.42
CA VAL A 5 -73.33 -56.04 -45.29
C VAL A 5 -74.36 -55.05 -45.86
N PRO A 6 -75.64 -55.07 -45.45
CA PRO A 6 -76.62 -54.12 -45.94
C PRO A 6 -76.31 -52.70 -45.44
N ASN A 7 -76.49 -51.71 -46.29
CA ASN A 7 -76.45 -50.30 -45.88
C ASN A 7 -77.55 -50.03 -44.85
N PRO A 8 -77.26 -49.41 -43.70
CA PRO A 8 -78.26 -49.09 -42.70
C PRO A 8 -79.23 -48.00 -43.20
N PRO A 9 -80.47 -47.97 -42.71
CA PRO A 9 -81.49 -47.01 -43.14
C PRO A 9 -81.10 -45.57 -42.77
N LYS A 10 -81.63 -44.60 -43.53
CA LYS A 10 -81.31 -43.15 -43.52
C LYS A 10 -81.36 -42.42 -42.16
N ASN A 11 -81.78 -43.07 -41.07
CA ASN A 11 -81.88 -42.49 -39.72
C ASN A 11 -81.06 -43.24 -38.64
N TYR A 12 -80.11 -44.10 -39.01
CA TYR A 12 -79.26 -44.78 -38.03
C TYR A 12 -78.06 -43.89 -37.62
N ARG A 13 -78.05 -43.39 -36.38
CA ARG A 13 -76.89 -42.69 -35.78
C ARG A 13 -76.08 -43.69 -34.97
N TYR A 14 -74.78 -43.78 -35.23
CA TYR A 14 -73.83 -44.46 -34.36
C TYR A 14 -73.76 -43.71 -33.01
N GLU A 15 -74.28 -44.32 -31.95
CA GLU A 15 -73.95 -43.92 -30.58
C GLU A 15 -72.52 -44.37 -30.30
N GLU A 16 -71.54 -43.48 -30.50
CA GLU A 16 -70.25 -43.48 -29.74
C GLU A 16 -69.23 -42.43 -30.20
N ALA A 17 -69.52 -41.57 -31.19
CA ALA A 17 -68.66 -40.43 -31.48
C ALA A 17 -69.13 -39.19 -30.71
N LYS A 18 -68.70 -39.04 -29.45
CA LYS A 18 -68.74 -37.71 -28.82
C LYS A 18 -67.88 -36.78 -29.69
N PRO A 19 -68.41 -35.63 -30.16
CA PRO A 19 -67.60 -34.70 -30.92
C PRO A 19 -66.49 -34.20 -30.01
N VAL A 20 -65.27 -34.64 -30.28
CA VAL A 20 -64.09 -34.09 -29.63
C VAL A 20 -63.93 -32.71 -30.25
N ASP A 21 -64.16 -31.67 -29.45
CA ASP A 21 -63.91 -30.30 -29.86
C ASP A 21 -62.39 -30.12 -29.99
N ILE A 22 -61.89 -30.38 -31.20
CA ILE A 22 -60.49 -30.28 -31.58
C ILE A 22 -60.00 -28.83 -31.36
N HIS A 23 -60.89 -27.84 -31.44
CA HIS A 23 -60.58 -26.47 -31.08
C HIS A 23 -60.37 -26.33 -29.57
N ALA A 24 -61.24 -26.88 -28.73
CA ALA A 24 -61.05 -26.86 -27.27
C ALA A 24 -59.75 -27.57 -26.84
N GLN A 25 -59.39 -28.68 -27.47
CA GLN A 25 -58.12 -29.37 -27.18
C GLN A 25 -56.90 -28.56 -27.62
N ARG A 26 -56.94 -27.96 -28.82
CA ARG A 26 -55.85 -27.10 -29.32
C ARG A 26 -55.74 -25.80 -28.52
N TRP A 27 -56.85 -25.24 -28.05
CA TRP A 27 -56.87 -24.09 -27.14
C TRP A 27 -56.31 -24.45 -25.76
N ALA A 28 -56.64 -25.63 -25.23
CA ALA A 28 -56.05 -26.13 -23.99
C ALA A 28 -54.55 -26.41 -24.12
N GLU A 29 -54.06 -26.92 -25.26
CA GLU A 29 -52.62 -27.00 -25.56
C GLU A 29 -51.98 -25.62 -25.70
N TYR A 30 -52.65 -24.66 -26.36
CA TYR A 30 -52.18 -23.28 -26.46
C TYR A 30 -52.11 -22.57 -25.10
N GLU A 31 -53.06 -22.78 -24.19
CA GLU A 31 -53.00 -22.24 -22.83
C GLU A 31 -51.95 -22.94 -21.96
N LYS A 32 -51.70 -24.23 -22.21
CA LYS A 32 -50.68 -25.03 -21.53
C LYS A 32 -49.26 -24.67 -21.96
N HIS A 33 -49.05 -24.29 -23.23
CA HIS A 33 -47.76 -23.91 -23.78
C HIS A 33 -47.56 -22.38 -23.94
N GLY A 34 -48.63 -21.58 -23.93
CA GLY A 34 -48.60 -20.11 -24.05
C GLY A 34 -48.29 -19.36 -22.74
N LYS A 35 -47.98 -20.10 -21.66
CA LYS A 35 -47.56 -19.58 -20.35
C LYS A 35 -46.09 -19.86 -20.03
N GLU A 36 -45.28 -20.27 -21.00
CA GLU A 36 -43.84 -20.09 -20.81
C GLU A 36 -43.54 -18.59 -20.88
N PRO A 37 -43.08 -17.96 -19.78
CA PRO A 37 -42.70 -16.56 -19.84
C PRO A 37 -41.64 -16.41 -20.94
N ALA A 38 -41.80 -15.40 -21.80
CA ALA A 38 -40.83 -15.09 -22.83
C ALA A 38 -39.43 -15.09 -22.20
N ARG A 39 -38.51 -15.88 -22.77
CA ARG A 39 -37.14 -16.02 -22.26
C ARG A 39 -36.56 -14.62 -22.09
N GLU A 40 -36.27 -14.23 -20.86
CA GLU A 40 -35.68 -12.91 -20.60
C GLU A 40 -34.47 -12.71 -21.52
N PRO A 41 -34.32 -11.54 -22.16
CA PRO A 41 -33.20 -11.30 -23.06
C PRO A 41 -31.89 -11.61 -22.33
N GLU A 42 -31.04 -12.44 -22.94
CA GLU A 42 -29.76 -12.83 -22.34
C GLU A 42 -28.92 -11.58 -22.10
N LYS A 43 -28.66 -11.27 -20.82
CA LYS A 43 -27.80 -10.16 -20.43
C LYS A 43 -26.35 -10.49 -20.78
N ILE A 44 -25.59 -9.45 -21.08
CA ILE A 44 -24.15 -9.57 -21.34
C ILE A 44 -23.45 -9.87 -20.01
N GLY A 45 -22.74 -10.99 -19.92
CA GLY A 45 -21.97 -11.32 -18.72
C GLY A 45 -20.68 -10.52 -18.65
N ILE A 46 -20.37 -9.93 -17.49
CA ILE A 46 -19.13 -9.18 -17.25
C ILE A 46 -18.32 -9.87 -16.14
N ALA A 47 -17.15 -10.37 -16.51
CA ALA A 47 -16.10 -10.73 -15.55
C ALA A 47 -15.34 -9.45 -15.14
N LEU A 48 -15.52 -9.00 -13.91
CA LEU A 48 -14.94 -7.76 -13.42
C LEU A 48 -13.69 -8.05 -12.58
N ARG A 49 -12.55 -7.46 -12.99
CA ARG A 49 -11.30 -7.52 -12.25
C ARG A 49 -10.93 -6.15 -11.70
N ILE A 50 -10.70 -6.04 -10.39
CA ILE A 50 -10.44 -4.77 -9.71
C ILE A 50 -9.06 -4.80 -9.05
N GLY A 51 -8.18 -3.89 -9.46
CA GLY A 51 -6.93 -3.64 -8.75
C GLY A 51 -7.16 -2.66 -7.59
N VAL A 52 -6.77 -3.04 -6.38
CA VAL A 52 -6.91 -2.24 -5.16
C VAL A 52 -5.52 -1.92 -4.61
N PHE A 53 -5.20 -0.63 -4.55
CA PHE A 53 -3.85 -0.12 -4.27
C PHE A 53 -3.85 0.66 -2.96
N PHE A 54 -3.22 0.11 -1.91
CA PHE A 54 -3.17 0.72 -0.57
C PHE A 54 -1.80 1.37 -0.31
N ASP A 55 -1.76 2.70 -0.24
CA ASP A 55 -0.50 3.41 -0.11
C ASP A 55 0.08 3.42 1.32
N GLY A 56 1.37 3.75 1.43
CA GLY A 56 2.10 3.87 2.68
C GLY A 56 1.63 5.04 3.55
N THR A 57 1.91 5.00 4.86
CA THR A 57 1.49 6.09 5.76
C THR A 57 2.16 7.39 5.44
N GLY A 58 1.39 8.48 5.49
CA GLY A 58 1.90 9.81 5.17
C GLY A 58 2.10 10.00 3.68
N ASN A 59 1.76 9.02 2.83
CA ASN A 59 1.81 9.15 1.39
C ASN A 59 0.41 9.36 0.82
N ASN A 60 0.31 10.35 -0.05
CA ASN A 60 -0.93 10.73 -0.69
C ASN A 60 -0.59 11.42 -2.02
N ALA A 61 -0.86 10.74 -3.13
CA ALA A 61 -0.50 11.23 -4.46
C ALA A 61 -1.12 12.60 -4.78
N ASN A 62 -2.36 12.85 -4.32
CA ASN A 62 -3.03 14.14 -4.51
C ASN A 62 -2.35 15.24 -3.68
N ASN A 63 -1.94 14.95 -2.44
CA ASN A 63 -1.21 15.92 -1.61
C ASN A 63 0.20 16.15 -2.17
N THR A 64 0.91 15.12 -2.62
CA THR A 64 2.20 15.24 -3.32
C THR A 64 2.07 16.17 -4.54
N ALA A 65 1.06 15.98 -5.39
CA ALA A 65 0.82 16.83 -6.56
C ALA A 65 0.52 18.29 -6.15
N ALA A 66 -0.29 18.48 -5.10
CA ALA A 66 -0.57 19.83 -4.56
C ALA A 66 0.68 20.47 -3.93
N GLY A 67 1.51 19.70 -3.23
CA GLY A 67 2.72 20.18 -2.55
C GLY A 67 3.82 20.62 -3.51
N LEU A 68 3.86 20.02 -4.71
CA LEU A 68 4.72 20.50 -5.81
C LEU A 68 4.34 21.92 -6.23
N LEU A 69 3.03 22.22 -6.31
CA LEU A 69 2.53 23.56 -6.68
C LEU A 69 2.62 24.56 -5.51
N CYS A 70 2.52 24.08 -4.27
CA CYS A 70 2.48 24.93 -3.08
C CYS A 70 3.85 25.16 -2.42
N GLY A 71 4.93 24.58 -2.96
CA GLY A 71 6.30 24.81 -2.50
C GLY A 71 6.75 23.95 -1.33
N ALA A 72 6.08 22.83 -1.05
CA ALA A 72 6.55 21.87 -0.03
C ALA A 72 7.80 21.10 -0.49
N GLN A 73 7.94 20.89 -1.80
CA GLN A 73 9.06 20.15 -2.35
C GLN A 73 10.22 21.06 -2.72
N HIS A 74 9.98 22.27 -3.19
CA HIS A 74 11.05 23.19 -3.54
C HIS A 74 10.68 24.61 -3.13
N PRO A 75 11.67 25.45 -2.77
CA PRO A 75 11.39 26.85 -2.51
C PRO A 75 10.75 27.50 -3.74
N ILE A 76 9.58 28.09 -3.55
CA ILE A 76 8.87 28.90 -4.54
C ILE A 76 8.79 30.31 -3.97
N ALA A 77 9.01 31.32 -4.82
CA ALA A 77 8.87 32.72 -4.41
C ALA A 77 7.42 32.95 -3.91
N PRO A 78 7.21 33.65 -2.78
CA PRO A 78 5.87 33.83 -2.20
C PRO A 78 4.80 34.32 -3.18
N GLU A 79 5.19 35.14 -4.15
CA GLU A 79 4.37 35.69 -5.24
C GLU A 79 3.88 34.65 -6.27
N ASP A 80 4.62 33.56 -6.46
CA ASP A 80 4.32 32.51 -7.44
C ASP A 80 3.49 31.36 -6.83
N ILE A 81 3.25 31.39 -5.51
CA ILE A 81 2.47 30.37 -4.83
C ILE A 81 0.97 30.65 -5.04
N PRO A 82 0.20 29.69 -5.58
CA PRO A 82 -1.24 29.86 -5.77
C PRO A 82 -1.96 30.26 -4.47
N ALA A 83 -2.89 31.21 -4.56
CA ALA A 83 -3.68 31.68 -3.42
C ALA A 83 -4.54 30.59 -2.75
N SER A 84 -4.80 29.49 -3.46
CA SER A 84 -5.51 28.31 -2.95
C SER A 84 -4.67 27.46 -1.97
N CYS A 85 -3.34 27.63 -1.96
CA CYS A 85 -2.44 26.86 -1.11
C CYS A 85 -2.61 27.22 0.37
N GLN A 86 -2.93 26.23 1.19
CA GLN A 86 -3.03 26.39 2.63
C GLN A 86 -1.63 26.31 3.29
N PRO A 87 -1.43 26.90 4.49
CA PRO A 87 -0.12 26.91 5.15
C PRO A 87 0.50 25.52 5.36
N TYR A 88 -0.31 24.51 5.65
CA TYR A 88 0.16 23.13 5.85
C TYR A 88 0.58 22.45 4.54
N MET A 89 0.16 22.94 3.38
CA MET A 89 0.54 22.39 2.06
C MET A 89 1.97 22.79 1.64
N LYS A 90 2.64 23.62 2.45
CA LYS A 90 4.04 24.05 2.28
C LYS A 90 4.98 23.33 3.24
N ASP A 91 4.45 22.48 4.11
CA ASP A 91 5.22 21.84 5.17
C ASP A 91 6.14 20.75 4.59
N PRO A 92 7.47 20.92 4.66
CA PRO A 92 8.43 19.97 4.10
C PRO A 92 8.47 18.63 4.84
N ASP A 93 7.85 18.54 6.02
CA ASP A 93 7.77 17.33 6.83
C ASP A 93 6.39 16.62 6.71
N SER A 94 5.55 17.05 5.77
CA SER A 94 4.19 16.52 5.53
C SER A 94 4.07 15.66 4.28
N SER A 95 2.91 15.02 4.09
CA SER A 95 2.57 14.26 2.87
C SER A 95 2.70 15.06 1.57
N TYR A 96 2.64 16.39 1.65
CA TYR A 96 2.80 17.29 0.50
C TYR A 96 4.25 17.34 -0.01
N ALA A 97 5.24 17.05 0.84
CA ALA A 97 6.65 17.08 0.50
C ALA A 97 7.19 15.74 -0.04
N ASN A 98 6.42 14.67 0.09
CA ASN A 98 6.80 13.33 -0.36
C ASN A 98 6.72 13.20 -1.88
N SER A 99 7.48 12.25 -2.45
CA SER A 99 7.33 11.81 -3.84
C SER A 99 6.28 10.71 -3.96
N THR A 100 5.95 10.31 -5.18
CA THR A 100 5.02 9.20 -5.43
C THR A 100 5.64 7.84 -5.08
N THR A 101 4.84 6.98 -4.46
CA THR A 101 5.24 5.60 -4.12
C THR A 101 5.10 4.67 -5.31
N ASN A 102 5.69 3.49 -5.21
CA ASN A 102 5.53 2.43 -6.19
C ASN A 102 4.08 1.91 -6.24
N VAL A 103 3.29 2.06 -5.17
CA VAL A 103 1.86 1.71 -5.18
C VAL A 103 1.09 2.67 -6.09
N GLN A 104 1.32 3.98 -5.98
CA GLN A 104 0.72 4.97 -6.88
C GLN A 104 1.13 4.70 -8.33
N LYS A 105 2.44 4.52 -8.59
CA LYS A 105 2.96 4.27 -9.95
C LYS A 105 2.36 3.00 -10.56
N LEU A 106 2.24 1.91 -9.78
CA LEU A 106 1.56 0.70 -10.26
C LEU A 106 0.08 0.95 -10.53
N SER A 107 -0.61 1.75 -9.71
CA SER A 107 -2.03 2.05 -9.91
C SER A 107 -2.29 2.78 -11.25
N GLU A 108 -1.37 3.68 -11.64
CA GLU A 108 -1.43 4.40 -12.92
C GLU A 108 -1.13 3.49 -14.11
N LEU A 109 -0.25 2.50 -13.93
CA LEU A 109 0.06 1.50 -14.94
C LEU A 109 -1.01 0.40 -15.06
N TYR A 110 -1.94 0.29 -14.10
CA TYR A 110 -2.95 -0.77 -14.09
C TYR A 110 -3.92 -0.60 -15.25
N PHE A 111 -4.12 -1.66 -16.02
CA PHE A 111 -5.01 -1.63 -17.18
C PHE A 111 -6.48 -1.50 -16.71
N ALA A 112 -7.05 -0.30 -16.77
CA ALA A 112 -8.42 -0.02 -16.35
C ALA A 112 -9.17 0.90 -17.34
N PRO A 113 -9.35 0.50 -18.62
CA PRO A 113 -10.10 1.31 -19.57
C PRO A 113 -11.57 1.44 -19.15
N GLN A 114 -12.22 2.54 -19.57
CA GLN A 114 -13.62 2.78 -19.26
C GLN A 114 -14.54 1.72 -19.90
N LYS A 115 -14.25 1.31 -21.14
CA LYS A 115 -15.02 0.30 -21.88
C LYS A 115 -14.63 -1.12 -21.47
N ALA A 116 -15.62 -2.00 -21.37
CA ALA A 116 -15.39 -3.43 -21.21
C ALA A 116 -14.95 -4.05 -22.55
N GLU A 117 -14.03 -5.02 -22.49
CA GLU A 117 -13.48 -5.73 -23.65
C GLU A 117 -14.15 -7.10 -23.81
N GLY A 118 -14.30 -7.60 -25.01
CA GLY A 118 -14.83 -8.95 -25.26
C GLY A 118 -15.97 -8.99 -26.27
N ASP A 119 -16.57 -10.17 -26.42
CA ASP A 119 -17.65 -10.43 -27.36
C ASP A 119 -18.98 -9.85 -26.85
N SER A 120 -19.96 -9.79 -27.75
CA SER A 120 -21.34 -9.40 -27.51
C SER A 120 -22.01 -10.12 -26.33
N SER A 121 -21.63 -11.37 -26.02
CA SER A 121 -22.26 -12.19 -24.95
C SER A 121 -21.48 -12.22 -23.63
N GLN A 122 -20.15 -12.08 -23.67
CA GLN A 122 -19.27 -12.10 -22.50
C GLN A 122 -18.15 -11.08 -22.64
N LYS A 123 -18.02 -10.24 -21.62
CA LYS A 123 -17.02 -9.16 -21.55
C LYS A 123 -16.19 -9.26 -20.28
N GLN A 124 -15.04 -8.60 -20.31
CA GLN A 124 -14.16 -8.36 -19.19
C GLN A 124 -14.09 -6.86 -18.93
N ALA A 125 -14.27 -6.47 -17.68
CA ALA A 125 -14.09 -5.09 -17.25
C ALA A 125 -12.95 -5.04 -16.25
N PHE A 126 -12.15 -3.98 -16.33
CA PHE A 126 -11.05 -3.75 -15.41
C PHE A 126 -11.24 -2.40 -14.73
N ARG A 127 -11.11 -2.37 -13.41
CA ARG A 127 -11.21 -1.14 -12.61
C ARG A 127 -10.03 -1.05 -11.66
N MET A 128 -9.71 0.18 -11.28
CA MET A 128 -8.66 0.47 -10.32
C MET A 128 -9.25 1.31 -9.19
N ILE A 129 -8.85 0.98 -7.97
CA ILE A 129 -9.17 1.73 -6.76
C ILE A 129 -7.84 2.05 -6.07
N TYR A 130 -7.58 3.34 -5.89
CA TYR A 130 -6.46 3.84 -5.13
C TYR A 130 -6.93 4.30 -3.76
N ILE A 131 -6.30 3.76 -2.71
CA ILE A 131 -6.58 4.09 -1.32
C ILE A 131 -5.34 4.79 -0.77
N GLU A 132 -5.50 6.08 -0.49
CA GLU A 132 -4.45 6.92 0.06
C GLU A 132 -3.93 6.42 1.42
N GLY A 133 -2.71 6.85 1.75
CA GLY A 133 -1.98 6.42 2.93
C GLY A 133 -2.71 6.67 4.24
N ILE A 134 -2.54 5.75 5.19
CA ILE A 134 -2.97 5.93 6.58
C ILE A 134 -2.43 7.25 7.12
N GLY A 135 -3.27 8.00 7.85
CA GLY A 135 -2.91 9.31 8.41
C GLY A 135 -2.97 10.51 7.45
N THR A 136 -3.34 10.33 6.19
CA THR A 136 -3.53 11.44 5.22
C THR A 136 -4.97 11.57 4.78
N GLU A 137 -5.37 12.71 4.23
CA GLU A 137 -6.60 12.82 3.45
C GLU A 137 -6.38 13.87 2.36
N SER A 138 -6.86 13.59 1.15
CA SER A 138 -6.65 14.45 -0.01
C SER A 138 -7.14 15.88 0.24
N GLY A 139 -6.24 16.85 0.11
CA GLY A 139 -6.54 18.26 0.30
C GLY A 139 -6.73 18.69 1.76
N LYS A 140 -6.40 17.84 2.74
CA LYS A 140 -6.47 18.16 4.18
C LYS A 140 -5.11 18.02 4.84
N LYS A 141 -4.99 18.65 6.01
CA LYS A 141 -3.82 18.51 6.88
C LYS A 141 -3.70 17.07 7.37
N ASP A 142 -2.47 16.54 7.37
CA ASP A 142 -2.18 15.20 7.87
C ASP A 142 -2.67 15.00 9.33
N SER A 143 -3.25 13.83 9.58
CA SER A 143 -3.83 13.47 10.87
C SER A 143 -2.78 12.86 11.79
N THR A 144 -2.46 13.58 12.87
CA THR A 144 -1.55 13.10 13.93
C THR A 144 -2.15 11.94 14.74
N LEU A 145 -3.48 11.92 14.93
CA LEU A 145 -4.17 10.91 15.73
C LEU A 145 -4.40 9.59 14.96
N GLY A 146 -4.79 9.68 13.68
CA GLY A 146 -5.04 8.52 12.82
C GLY A 146 -3.78 7.89 12.25
N GLY A 147 -2.79 8.73 11.89
CA GLY A 147 -1.46 8.28 11.45
C GLY A 147 -0.65 7.61 12.56
N GLY A 148 -0.95 7.91 13.83
CA GLY A 148 -0.23 7.37 14.99
C GLY A 148 -0.83 6.10 15.60
N THR A 149 -2.14 6.10 15.84
CA THR A 149 -2.80 4.99 16.58
C THR A 149 -3.16 3.80 15.70
N GLY A 150 -3.21 3.98 14.38
CA GLY A 150 -3.71 2.96 13.44
C GLY A 150 -5.21 2.67 13.59
N ARG A 151 -5.94 3.50 14.35
CA ARG A 151 -7.38 3.38 14.66
C ARG A 151 -8.17 4.54 14.05
N GLY A 152 -9.47 4.33 13.86
CA GLY A 152 -10.37 5.29 13.20
C GLY A 152 -10.37 5.16 11.67
N ASP A 153 -11.06 6.08 11.00
CA ASP A 153 -11.34 6.02 9.55
C ASP A 153 -10.06 6.03 8.69
N THR A 154 -8.99 6.62 9.20
CA THR A 154 -7.69 6.69 8.51
C THR A 154 -6.73 5.56 8.91
N GLY A 155 -7.13 4.63 9.79
CA GLY A 155 -6.37 3.43 10.17
C GLY A 155 -6.50 2.28 9.17
N VAL A 156 -5.79 1.17 9.41
CA VAL A 156 -5.77 0.01 8.47
C VAL A 156 -7.18 -0.52 8.19
N ALA A 157 -7.97 -0.78 9.24
CA ALA A 157 -9.34 -1.26 9.08
C ALA A 157 -10.23 -0.23 8.37
N GLY A 158 -10.10 1.06 8.69
CA GLY A 158 -10.84 2.14 8.04
C GLY A 158 -10.56 2.23 6.53
N ARG A 159 -9.28 2.14 6.13
CA ARG A 159 -8.88 2.09 4.71
C ARG A 159 -9.43 0.87 3.99
N VAL A 160 -9.46 -0.29 4.64
CA VAL A 160 -10.09 -1.49 4.07
C VAL A 160 -11.60 -1.31 3.91
N GLN A 161 -12.31 -0.73 4.89
CA GLN A 161 -13.74 -0.44 4.75
C GLN A 161 -14.02 0.55 3.61
N LEU A 162 -13.23 1.62 3.51
CA LEU A 162 -13.30 2.56 2.39
C LEU A 162 -13.14 1.85 1.04
N SER A 163 -12.21 0.90 0.94
CA SER A 163 -12.02 0.14 -0.30
C SER A 163 -13.27 -0.66 -0.71
N PHE A 164 -14.04 -1.22 0.23
CA PHE A 164 -15.30 -1.91 -0.08
C PHE A 164 -16.40 -0.94 -0.53
N ALA A 165 -16.45 0.26 0.04
CA ALA A 165 -17.34 1.32 -0.43
C ALA A 165 -16.99 1.75 -1.87
N GLU A 166 -15.70 1.89 -2.19
CA GLU A 166 -15.24 2.16 -3.55
C GLU A 166 -15.55 1.01 -4.52
N ILE A 167 -15.38 -0.24 -4.11
CA ILE A 167 -15.76 -1.42 -4.92
C ILE A 167 -17.24 -1.37 -5.30
N LYS A 168 -18.11 -1.00 -4.35
CA LYS A 168 -19.54 -0.83 -4.61
C LYS A 168 -19.79 0.21 -5.69
N THR A 169 -19.11 1.36 -5.62
CA THR A 169 -19.19 2.42 -6.64
C THR A 169 -18.69 1.92 -8.00
N ARG A 170 -17.55 1.22 -8.04
CA ARG A 170 -16.98 0.72 -9.31
C ARG A 170 -17.85 -0.34 -9.98
N ILE A 171 -18.50 -1.22 -9.21
CA ILE A 171 -19.47 -2.18 -9.75
C ILE A 171 -20.62 -1.43 -10.42
N LYS A 172 -21.18 -0.42 -9.72
CA LYS A 172 -22.25 0.42 -10.27
C LYS A 172 -21.80 1.13 -11.56
N ASP A 173 -20.63 1.79 -11.55
CA ASP A 173 -20.09 2.49 -12.72
C ASP A 173 -19.95 1.57 -13.94
N VAL A 174 -19.51 0.31 -13.73
CA VAL A 174 -19.37 -0.67 -14.82
C VAL A 174 -20.72 -0.94 -15.46
N LEU A 175 -21.77 -1.09 -14.66
CA LEU A 175 -23.11 -1.47 -15.14
C LEU A 175 -23.82 -0.29 -15.79
N ASP A 176 -23.69 0.91 -15.22
CA ASP A 176 -24.22 2.14 -15.81
C ASP A 176 -23.61 2.41 -17.20
N ASN A 177 -22.32 2.07 -17.39
CA ASN A 177 -21.64 2.18 -18.69
C ASN A 177 -21.86 0.98 -19.63
N ASN A 178 -22.46 -0.11 -19.15
CA ASN A 178 -22.76 -1.30 -19.95
C ASN A 178 -24.22 -1.75 -19.72
N PRO A 179 -25.21 -1.05 -20.32
CA PRO A 179 -26.61 -1.43 -20.21
C PRO A 179 -26.86 -2.88 -20.63
N ASN A 180 -27.89 -3.51 -20.04
CA ASN A 180 -28.23 -4.92 -20.27
C ASN A 180 -27.10 -5.91 -19.95
N SER A 181 -26.25 -5.57 -18.98
CA SER A 181 -25.17 -6.45 -18.51
C SER A 181 -25.35 -6.88 -17.06
N GLU A 182 -24.64 -7.92 -16.66
CA GLU A 182 -24.61 -8.46 -15.30
C GLU A 182 -23.20 -8.91 -14.92
N ILE A 183 -22.86 -8.88 -13.64
CA ILE A 183 -21.56 -9.35 -13.15
C ILE A 183 -21.59 -10.87 -12.99
N THR A 184 -20.68 -11.57 -13.67
CA THR A 184 -20.55 -13.03 -13.59
C THR A 184 -19.44 -13.48 -12.63
N SER A 185 -18.41 -12.65 -12.45
CA SER A 185 -17.33 -12.90 -11.50
C SER A 185 -16.65 -11.60 -11.04
N LEU A 186 -16.06 -11.65 -9.85
CA LEU A 186 -15.23 -10.63 -9.25
C LEU A 186 -13.85 -11.21 -8.98
N THR A 187 -12.82 -10.59 -9.54
CA THR A 187 -11.41 -10.92 -9.23
C THR A 187 -10.72 -9.68 -8.68
N PHE A 188 -9.97 -9.81 -7.58
CA PHE A 188 -9.26 -8.69 -6.97
C PHE A 188 -7.75 -8.89 -7.03
N ASP A 189 -7.02 -7.87 -7.44
CA ASP A 189 -5.58 -7.77 -7.21
C ASP A 189 -5.33 -6.74 -6.12
N ALA A 190 -4.49 -7.04 -5.14
CA ALA A 190 -4.21 -6.15 -4.02
C ALA A 190 -2.73 -5.77 -3.98
N PHE A 191 -2.45 -4.48 -3.96
CA PHE A 191 -1.10 -3.96 -3.80
C PHE A 191 -1.02 -3.09 -2.56
N GLY A 192 0.11 -3.11 -1.87
CA GLY A 192 0.30 -2.13 -0.81
C GLY A 192 1.72 -1.97 -0.33
N PHE A 193 1.99 -0.82 0.27
CA PHE A 193 3.29 -0.45 0.84
C PHE A 193 3.17 -0.18 2.34
N SER A 194 4.11 -0.70 3.15
CA SER A 194 4.17 -0.41 4.59
C SER A 194 2.91 -0.85 5.32
N ARG A 195 2.19 0.07 5.97
CA ARG A 195 0.87 -0.18 6.54
C ARG A 195 -0.21 -0.38 5.48
N GLY A 196 -0.05 0.17 4.28
CA GLY A 196 -0.88 -0.18 3.13
C GLY A 196 -0.70 -1.64 2.71
N ALA A 197 0.49 -2.23 2.86
CA ALA A 197 0.70 -3.67 2.66
C ALA A 197 -0.05 -4.50 3.72
N ALA A 198 -0.07 -4.03 4.98
CA ALA A 198 -0.92 -4.62 6.01
C ALA A 198 -2.42 -4.49 5.69
N ALA A 199 -2.86 -3.37 5.12
CA ALA A 199 -4.21 -3.18 4.62
C ALA A 199 -4.54 -4.14 3.45
N ALA A 200 -3.62 -4.33 2.51
CA ALA A 200 -3.80 -5.27 1.40
C ALA A 200 -3.96 -6.72 1.90
N ARG A 201 -3.14 -7.12 2.89
CA ARG A 201 -3.26 -8.44 3.55
C ARG A 201 -4.59 -8.60 4.29
N HIS A 202 -5.01 -7.56 5.01
CA HIS A 202 -6.29 -7.58 5.73
C HIS A 202 -7.48 -7.61 4.76
N PHE A 203 -7.45 -6.79 3.71
CA PHE A 203 -8.42 -6.76 2.62
C PHE A 203 -8.59 -8.13 1.98
N ALA A 204 -7.49 -8.80 1.62
CA ALA A 204 -7.53 -10.13 1.02
C ALA A 204 -8.23 -11.16 1.94
N ASN A 205 -7.96 -11.11 3.23
CA ASN A 205 -8.64 -11.94 4.22
C ASN A 205 -10.13 -11.61 4.38
N GLU A 206 -10.52 -10.34 4.23
CA GLU A 206 -11.92 -9.94 4.24
C GLU A 206 -12.66 -10.35 2.95
N VAL A 207 -11.99 -10.40 1.80
CA VAL A 207 -12.54 -10.92 0.54
C VAL A 207 -12.84 -12.42 0.64
N VAL A 208 -11.98 -13.22 1.29
CA VAL A 208 -12.20 -14.67 1.48
C VAL A 208 -13.50 -14.97 2.22
N ARG A 209 -13.96 -14.06 3.08
CA ARG A 209 -15.22 -14.22 3.81
C ARG A 209 -16.47 -14.08 2.93
N GLY A 210 -16.33 -13.66 1.67
CA GLY A 210 -17.44 -13.52 0.72
C GLY A 210 -18.62 -12.75 1.30
N LYS A 211 -19.82 -13.34 1.22
CA LYS A 211 -21.06 -12.77 1.79
C LYS A 211 -21.05 -12.54 3.31
N GLN A 212 -20.18 -13.21 4.06
CA GLN A 212 -20.03 -13.08 5.51
C GLN A 212 -19.06 -11.96 5.92
N GLY A 213 -18.36 -11.37 4.96
CA GLY A 213 -17.48 -10.21 5.14
C GLY A 213 -18.12 -8.90 4.68
N PRO A 214 -17.34 -7.81 4.64
CA PRO A 214 -17.78 -6.51 4.12
C PRO A 214 -18.30 -6.58 2.68
N LEU A 215 -17.77 -7.51 1.87
CA LEU A 215 -18.22 -7.74 0.50
C LEU A 215 -19.70 -8.15 0.43
N GLY A 216 -20.26 -8.80 1.46
CA GLY A 216 -21.68 -9.15 1.50
C GLY A 216 -22.62 -7.95 1.41
N GLU A 217 -22.27 -6.81 2.02
CA GLU A 217 -23.08 -5.58 1.88
C GLU A 217 -23.01 -5.02 0.47
N VAL A 218 -21.82 -5.05 -0.14
CA VAL A 218 -21.59 -4.64 -1.52
C VAL A 218 -22.42 -5.49 -2.48
N LEU A 219 -22.43 -6.80 -2.31
CA LEU A 219 -23.19 -7.75 -3.14
C LEU A 219 -24.70 -7.55 -2.96
N ARG A 220 -25.21 -7.47 -1.72
CA ARG A 220 -26.64 -7.23 -1.45
C ARG A 220 -27.13 -5.91 -2.03
N SER A 221 -26.32 -4.85 -1.93
CA SER A 221 -26.64 -3.54 -2.52
C SER A 221 -26.74 -3.58 -4.05
N ASN A 222 -26.14 -4.59 -4.68
CA ASN A 222 -26.08 -4.78 -6.13
C ASN A 222 -26.75 -6.11 -6.56
N ALA A 223 -27.69 -6.66 -5.79
CA ALA A 223 -28.23 -8.01 -6.04
C ALA A 223 -28.82 -8.16 -7.46
N ASN A 224 -29.51 -7.14 -7.98
CA ASN A 224 -30.10 -7.14 -9.33
C ASN A 224 -29.07 -7.06 -10.47
N ALA A 225 -27.83 -6.76 -10.11
CA ALA A 225 -26.70 -6.58 -11.02
C ALA A 225 -25.78 -7.80 -11.09
N LEU A 226 -25.96 -8.77 -10.20
CA LEU A 226 -25.23 -10.04 -10.23
C LEU A 226 -25.97 -11.03 -11.14
N SER A 227 -25.21 -11.86 -11.85
CA SER A 227 -25.76 -12.94 -12.65
C SER A 227 -26.51 -13.95 -11.77
N ARG A 228 -27.52 -14.62 -12.33
CA ARG A 228 -28.24 -15.72 -11.64
C ARG A 228 -27.32 -16.89 -11.27
N THR A 229 -26.19 -17.03 -11.96
CA THR A 229 -25.17 -18.06 -11.68
C THR A 229 -24.06 -17.56 -10.77
N PHE A 230 -24.12 -16.31 -10.29
CA PHE A 230 -23.12 -15.75 -9.40
C PHE A 230 -23.22 -16.39 -8.00
N ILE A 231 -22.15 -17.03 -7.56
CA ILE A 231 -22.06 -17.65 -6.23
C ILE A 231 -21.24 -16.73 -5.33
N GLU A 232 -21.89 -16.20 -4.28
CA GLU A 232 -21.30 -15.24 -3.31
C GLU A 232 -20.28 -15.86 -2.33
N GLU A 233 -19.53 -16.85 -2.79
CA GLU A 233 -18.53 -17.59 -2.04
C GLU A 233 -17.16 -17.50 -2.73
N TYR A 234 -16.11 -17.48 -1.90
CA TYR A 234 -14.74 -17.42 -2.37
C TYR A 234 -14.37 -18.69 -3.15
N LYS A 235 -13.56 -18.55 -4.22
CA LYS A 235 -13.22 -19.59 -5.22
C LYS A 235 -14.37 -20.06 -6.11
N SER A 236 -15.54 -19.46 -5.99
CA SER A 236 -16.62 -19.58 -6.97
C SER A 236 -16.61 -18.34 -7.86
N SER A 237 -17.54 -17.41 -7.66
CA SER A 237 -17.58 -16.16 -8.44
C SER A 237 -16.72 -15.04 -7.84
N ILE A 238 -16.09 -15.25 -6.68
CA ILE A 238 -15.23 -14.26 -6.00
C ILE A 238 -13.82 -14.82 -5.84
N ASN A 239 -12.82 -14.12 -6.36
CA ASN A 239 -11.43 -14.60 -6.41
C ASN A 239 -10.43 -13.50 -6.03
N MET A 240 -9.29 -13.92 -5.48
CA MET A 240 -8.08 -13.09 -5.40
C MET A 240 -7.15 -13.53 -6.53
N GLY A 241 -6.67 -12.58 -7.32
CA GLY A 241 -5.65 -12.80 -8.35
C GLY A 241 -4.26 -12.73 -7.74
N PHE A 242 -3.71 -11.52 -7.63
CA PHE A 242 -2.35 -11.27 -7.15
C PHE A 242 -2.31 -10.40 -5.90
N ILE A 243 -1.36 -10.64 -5.00
CA ILE A 243 -1.08 -9.79 -3.83
C ILE A 243 0.38 -9.33 -3.88
N GLY A 244 0.60 -8.05 -4.20
CA GLY A 244 1.91 -7.42 -4.28
C GLY A 244 2.22 -6.51 -3.09
N LEU A 245 3.18 -6.89 -2.27
CA LEU A 245 3.49 -6.20 -1.02
C LEU A 245 4.89 -5.55 -1.09
N PHE A 246 4.97 -4.30 -0.66
CA PHE A 246 6.23 -3.61 -0.40
C PHE A 246 6.39 -3.45 1.11
N ASP A 247 7.35 -4.17 1.67
CA ASP A 247 7.89 -4.01 3.02
C ASP A 247 6.83 -3.84 4.13
N THR A 248 6.05 -4.89 4.40
CA THR A 248 4.91 -4.82 5.33
C THR A 248 5.34 -4.44 6.74
N VAL A 249 4.82 -3.32 7.25
CA VAL A 249 4.98 -2.87 8.64
C VAL A 249 3.59 -2.65 9.24
N PRO A 250 3.10 -3.53 10.13
CA PRO A 250 1.71 -3.48 10.59
C PRO A 250 1.45 -2.39 11.64
N SER A 251 2.47 -2.01 12.40
CA SER A 251 2.42 -0.93 13.39
C SER A 251 3.81 -0.31 13.57
N ILE A 252 3.83 0.97 13.94
CA ILE A 252 5.04 1.70 14.34
C ILE A 252 4.94 1.86 15.87
N ALA A 253 5.80 1.15 16.61
CA ALA A 253 5.67 0.96 18.06
C ALA A 253 5.68 2.27 18.89
N GLY A 254 6.28 3.35 18.36
CA GLY A 254 6.33 4.67 19.00
C GLY A 254 5.00 5.44 19.05
N TRP A 255 3.96 5.04 18.31
CA TRP A 255 2.72 5.82 18.23
C TRP A 255 1.45 5.08 18.69
N SER A 256 1.48 3.75 18.79
CA SER A 256 0.29 2.94 19.10
C SER A 256 0.40 2.06 20.35
N ASN A 257 1.62 1.77 20.82
CA ASN A 257 1.84 0.70 21.80
C ASN A 257 2.58 1.12 23.10
N LEU A 258 2.59 2.40 23.50
CA LEU A 258 3.16 2.81 24.81
C LEU A 258 4.57 2.22 25.09
N GLY A 259 5.37 1.98 24.04
CA GLY A 259 6.72 1.41 24.17
C GLY A 259 6.83 -0.13 24.08
N ASP A 260 5.76 -0.87 23.73
CA ASP A 260 5.86 -2.32 23.52
C ASP A 260 6.06 -2.69 22.04
N ILE A 261 7.32 -2.91 21.69
CA ILE A 261 7.79 -3.36 20.37
C ILE A 261 7.44 -4.84 20.12
N LYS A 262 6.97 -5.57 21.15
CA LYS A 262 6.67 -7.01 21.06
C LYS A 262 5.23 -7.34 20.73
N SER A 263 4.29 -6.38 20.77
CA SER A 263 2.90 -6.65 20.40
C SER A 263 2.75 -6.63 18.87
N PRO A 264 2.56 -7.79 18.21
CA PRO A 264 2.88 -7.93 16.78
C PRO A 264 1.87 -7.26 15.84
N ILE A 265 0.69 -6.84 16.30
CA ILE A 265 -0.40 -6.40 15.42
C ILE A 265 -1.34 -5.45 16.18
N ALA A 266 -1.84 -4.40 15.53
CA ALA A 266 -3.01 -3.67 16.01
C ALA A 266 -4.21 -4.64 16.12
N THR A 267 -4.80 -4.78 17.30
CA THR A 267 -5.96 -5.65 17.56
C THR A 267 -7.01 -5.59 16.45
N GLY A 268 -7.28 -6.73 15.79
CA GLY A 268 -8.31 -6.87 14.75
C GLY A 268 -7.80 -6.87 13.29
N ILE A 269 -6.52 -6.61 13.04
CA ILE A 269 -5.94 -6.67 11.69
C ILE A 269 -5.47 -8.09 11.36
N LYS A 270 -5.90 -8.62 10.21
CA LYS A 270 -5.58 -10.00 9.79
C LYS A 270 -4.43 -10.00 8.79
N LEU A 271 -3.25 -10.44 9.24
CA LEU A 271 -2.04 -10.42 8.41
C LEU A 271 -1.70 -11.77 7.81
N TYR A 272 -2.04 -12.88 8.47
CA TYR A 272 -1.75 -14.21 7.94
C TYR A 272 -2.44 -14.40 6.58
N LEU A 273 -1.70 -14.90 5.60
CA LEU A 273 -2.18 -15.19 4.26
C LEU A 273 -2.08 -16.69 4.05
N ASP A 274 -3.19 -17.40 4.22
CA ASP A 274 -3.19 -18.85 4.07
C ASP A 274 -3.00 -19.26 2.61
N ARG A 275 -1.99 -20.09 2.33
CA ARG A 275 -1.66 -20.58 0.98
C ARG A 275 -2.79 -21.36 0.32
N ARG A 276 -3.75 -21.89 1.11
CA ARG A 276 -4.97 -22.53 0.58
C ARG A 276 -5.85 -21.52 -0.14
N PHE A 277 -5.85 -20.25 0.27
CA PHE A 277 -6.65 -19.20 -0.36
C PHE A 277 -5.84 -18.36 -1.33
N PHE A 278 -4.61 -17.99 -0.97
CA PHE A 278 -3.80 -17.07 -1.76
C PHE A 278 -2.62 -17.80 -2.41
N THR A 279 -2.64 -17.95 -3.73
CA THR A 279 -1.61 -18.67 -4.50
C THR A 279 -0.48 -17.77 -4.99
N ASP A 280 -0.80 -16.51 -5.30
CA ASP A 280 0.11 -15.59 -5.96
C ASP A 280 0.34 -14.35 -5.09
N VAL A 281 1.25 -14.51 -4.13
CA VAL A 281 1.66 -13.48 -3.18
C VAL A 281 3.16 -13.23 -3.32
N VAL A 282 3.54 -11.97 -3.45
CA VAL A 282 4.92 -11.51 -3.52
C VAL A 282 5.13 -10.38 -2.53
N GLN A 283 6.20 -10.46 -1.73
CA GLN A 283 6.66 -9.36 -0.90
C GLN A 283 8.09 -8.96 -1.26
N LEU A 284 8.31 -7.69 -1.54
CA LEU A 284 9.65 -7.09 -1.60
C LEU A 284 9.97 -6.50 -0.22
N SER A 285 11.08 -6.92 0.40
CA SER A 285 11.47 -6.46 1.73
C SER A 285 12.81 -5.72 1.73
N ALA A 286 12.91 -4.71 2.61
CA ALA A 286 14.10 -3.88 2.74
C ALA A 286 15.20 -4.63 3.51
N ARG A 287 16.36 -4.81 2.87
CA ARG A 287 17.57 -5.40 3.46
C ARG A 287 18.20 -4.51 4.53
N ASP A 288 18.23 -3.21 4.26
CA ASP A 288 19.06 -2.24 4.99
C ASP A 288 18.24 -1.41 6.00
N GLU A 289 17.02 -1.83 6.32
CA GLU A 289 16.14 -1.15 7.28
C GLU A 289 16.45 -1.58 8.72
N TYR A 290 16.90 -0.63 9.55
CA TYR A 290 17.36 -0.90 10.91
C TYR A 290 16.58 -0.17 12.01
N ARG A 291 15.53 0.59 11.68
CA ARG A 291 14.74 1.33 12.68
C ARG A 291 13.97 0.38 13.59
N ALA A 292 14.01 0.67 14.89
CA ALA A 292 13.34 -0.13 15.91
C ALA A 292 11.81 -0.18 15.73
N ASN A 293 11.22 0.89 15.15
CA ASN A 293 9.77 0.99 14.97
C ASN A 293 9.27 0.47 13.62
N PHE A 294 10.14 -0.07 12.76
CA PHE A 294 9.77 -0.54 11.41
C PHE A 294 9.91 -2.07 11.30
N ALA A 295 9.29 -2.78 12.24
CA ALA A 295 9.33 -4.23 12.27
C ALA A 295 8.65 -4.84 11.04
N LEU A 296 9.36 -5.73 10.35
CA LEU A 296 8.86 -6.41 9.15
C LEU A 296 7.87 -7.51 9.54
N SER A 297 6.68 -7.53 8.95
CA SER A 297 5.81 -8.70 8.98
C SER A 297 6.10 -9.59 7.77
N ARG A 298 6.70 -10.75 8.01
CA ARG A 298 7.10 -11.66 6.94
C ARG A 298 5.91 -12.35 6.27
N VAL A 299 6.15 -12.82 5.06
CA VAL A 299 5.31 -13.80 4.34
C VAL A 299 6.10 -15.07 3.97
N LYS A 300 7.42 -15.06 4.23
CA LYS A 300 8.33 -16.19 4.03
C LYS A 300 7.87 -17.42 4.84
N ALA A 301 8.07 -18.60 4.23
CA ALA A 301 7.56 -19.94 4.56
C ALA A 301 6.43 -20.38 3.62
N ASP A 302 5.44 -19.51 3.39
CA ASP A 302 4.29 -19.85 2.54
C ASP A 302 4.30 -19.15 1.17
N HIS A 303 4.93 -17.97 1.09
CA HIS A 303 4.89 -17.09 -0.08
C HIS A 303 6.27 -16.59 -0.50
N LEU A 304 6.36 -16.02 -1.71
CA LEU A 304 7.61 -15.45 -2.22
C LEU A 304 7.91 -14.14 -1.48
N GLU A 305 9.05 -14.10 -0.79
CA GLU A 305 9.59 -12.90 -0.15
C GLU A 305 11.01 -12.66 -0.68
N ILE A 306 11.22 -11.54 -1.35
CA ILE A 306 12.49 -11.15 -1.97
C ILE A 306 13.07 -9.99 -1.17
N THR A 307 14.25 -10.19 -0.58
CA THR A 307 14.97 -9.15 0.15
C THR A 307 15.89 -8.40 -0.80
N LEU A 308 15.75 -7.07 -0.85
CA LEU A 308 16.41 -6.20 -1.83
C LEU A 308 17.20 -5.08 -1.12
N PRO A 309 18.28 -4.57 -1.72
CA PRO A 309 19.08 -3.50 -1.13
C PRO A 309 18.27 -2.22 -0.88
N GLY A 310 18.54 -1.52 0.21
CA GLY A 310 17.87 -0.28 0.58
C GLY A 310 16.94 -0.39 1.78
N VAL A 311 16.46 0.77 2.21
CA VAL A 311 15.57 0.95 3.35
C VAL A 311 14.10 0.93 2.94
N HIS A 312 13.19 1.02 3.91
CA HIS A 312 11.74 0.93 3.73
C HIS A 312 11.19 1.67 2.48
N SER A 313 11.49 2.97 2.36
CA SER A 313 10.98 3.81 1.26
C SER A 313 11.88 3.77 0.01
N ASP A 314 13.07 3.17 0.08
CA ASP A 314 13.80 2.80 -1.14
C ASP A 314 13.07 1.66 -1.85
N ILE A 315 12.48 0.72 -1.09
CA ILE A 315 11.66 -0.38 -1.64
C ILE A 315 10.29 0.11 -2.11
N GLY A 316 9.56 0.82 -1.23
CA GLY A 316 8.19 1.26 -1.50
C GLY A 316 8.06 2.54 -2.33
N GLY A 317 9.13 3.32 -2.48
CA GLY A 317 9.09 4.67 -3.02
C GLY A 317 8.68 5.72 -1.97
N GLY A 318 8.48 6.96 -2.43
CA GLY A 318 8.14 8.11 -1.58
C GLY A 318 9.30 9.06 -1.30
N TYR A 319 10.55 8.61 -1.49
CA TYR A 319 11.69 9.52 -1.53
C TYR A 319 11.70 10.34 -2.82
N ARG A 320 12.14 11.59 -2.70
CA ARG A 320 12.31 12.49 -3.84
C ARG A 320 13.53 12.07 -4.65
N ASP A 321 13.52 12.45 -5.93
CA ASP A 321 14.56 12.04 -6.88
C ASP A 321 15.96 12.45 -6.43
N GLU A 322 16.12 13.63 -5.84
CA GLU A 322 17.36 14.12 -5.23
C GLU A 322 17.04 14.89 -3.95
N VAL A 323 17.72 14.52 -2.85
CA VAL A 323 17.64 15.24 -1.57
C VAL A 323 19.00 15.41 -0.94
N GLN A 324 19.16 16.46 -0.15
CA GLN A 324 20.32 16.64 0.71
C GLN A 324 19.99 16.01 2.07
N GLU A 325 20.44 14.79 2.29
CA GLU A 325 20.25 14.06 3.55
C GLU A 325 21.13 14.65 4.66
N CYS A 326 20.48 15.11 5.74
CA CYS A 326 21.12 15.67 6.95
C CYS A 326 20.62 14.94 8.19
N VAL A 327 21.34 13.91 8.63
CA VAL A 327 20.87 13.05 9.74
C VAL A 327 21.94 12.80 10.79
N LEU A 328 21.53 12.80 12.05
CA LEU A 328 22.40 12.41 13.17
C LEU A 328 22.58 10.90 13.16
N VAL A 329 23.81 10.46 12.94
CA VAL A 329 24.20 9.05 12.94
C VAL A 329 24.67 8.56 14.32
N SER A 330 24.72 9.46 15.29
CA SER A 330 24.89 9.18 16.71
C SER A 330 23.85 9.93 17.53
N PRO A 331 23.49 9.45 18.74
CA PRO A 331 22.70 10.24 19.67
C PRO A 331 23.36 11.60 19.94
N MET A 332 22.53 12.64 20.11
CA MET A 332 23.01 13.93 20.60
C MET A 332 23.41 13.79 22.07
N GLN A 333 24.71 13.92 22.35
CA GLN A 333 25.20 13.96 23.71
C GLN A 333 25.10 15.37 24.28
N THR A 334 24.93 15.46 25.60
CA THR A 334 24.82 16.73 26.33
C THR A 334 25.71 16.69 27.57
N LEU A 335 26.37 17.80 27.88
CA LEU A 335 27.19 17.96 29.09
C LEU A 335 27.03 19.37 29.65
N GLU A 336 26.90 19.48 30.97
CA GLU A 336 26.92 20.77 31.67
C GLU A 336 28.37 21.12 32.04
N VAL A 337 28.82 22.29 31.60
CA VAL A 337 30.19 22.77 31.75
C VAL A 337 30.20 24.24 32.18
N SER A 338 31.34 24.73 32.66
CA SER A 338 31.51 26.15 32.92
C SER A 338 31.28 26.97 31.64
N GLN A 339 30.75 28.18 31.77
CA GLN A 339 30.39 29.07 30.65
C GLN A 339 31.51 29.22 29.61
N PHE A 340 32.76 29.25 30.05
CA PHE A 340 33.93 29.48 29.19
C PHE A 340 34.59 28.19 28.68
N THR A 341 34.11 27.01 29.07
CA THR A 341 34.64 25.74 28.57
C THR A 341 34.34 25.59 27.07
N ASP A 342 35.37 25.31 26.28
CA ASP A 342 35.22 24.97 24.87
C ASP A 342 34.71 23.52 24.73
N VAL A 343 33.66 23.32 23.92
CA VAL A 343 33.07 22.01 23.66
C VAL A 343 34.09 21.03 23.07
N SER A 344 35.05 21.52 22.28
CA SER A 344 36.09 20.69 21.66
C SER A 344 36.98 19.94 22.68
N THR A 345 37.04 20.44 23.91
CA THR A 345 37.85 19.88 25.01
C THR A 345 37.10 18.86 25.88
N THR A 346 35.81 18.66 25.63
CA THR A 346 34.93 17.86 26.49
C THR A 346 34.94 16.36 26.16
N SER A 347 34.47 15.53 27.09
CA SER A 347 34.30 14.09 26.87
C SER A 347 33.34 13.79 25.71
N ILE A 348 32.22 14.51 25.62
CA ILE A 348 31.21 14.29 24.59
C ILE A 348 31.75 14.57 23.17
N TYR A 349 32.69 15.52 23.03
CA TYR A 349 33.34 15.78 21.74
C TYR A 349 34.34 14.68 21.38
N ARG A 350 35.11 14.19 22.35
CA ARG A 350 36.02 13.04 22.16
C ARG A 350 35.26 11.78 21.75
N ASP A 351 34.08 11.56 22.34
CA ASP A 351 33.19 10.46 21.95
C ASP A 351 32.70 10.64 20.51
N ALA A 352 32.30 11.86 20.11
CA ALA A 352 31.91 12.15 18.73
C ALA A 352 33.06 11.91 17.73
N VAL A 353 34.30 12.27 18.08
CA VAL A 353 35.50 11.95 17.27
C VAL A 353 35.67 10.43 17.12
N THR A 354 35.49 9.68 18.19
CA THR A 354 35.57 8.21 18.18
C THR A 354 34.50 7.60 17.29
N VAL A 355 33.25 8.09 17.39
CA VAL A 355 32.15 7.64 16.53
C VAL A 355 32.44 8.00 15.06
N LYS A 356 32.90 9.21 14.76
CA LYS A 356 33.28 9.61 13.39
C LYS A 356 34.33 8.65 12.82
N ALA A 357 35.37 8.30 13.59
CA ALA A 357 36.39 7.34 13.18
C ALA A 357 35.82 5.93 12.88
N GLN A 358 34.84 5.46 13.66
CA GLN A 358 34.15 4.20 13.39
C GLN A 358 33.36 4.22 12.08
N TRP A 359 32.73 5.35 11.73
CA TRP A 359 32.02 5.51 10.46
C TRP A 359 32.98 5.56 9.27
N LEU A 360 34.13 6.23 9.40
CA LEU A 360 35.20 6.20 8.40
C LEU A 360 35.70 4.77 8.17
N ALA A 361 35.93 4.00 9.24
CA ALA A 361 36.33 2.60 9.15
C ALA A 361 35.28 1.69 8.47
N LYS A 362 33.99 2.08 8.52
CA LYS A 362 32.90 1.44 7.76
C LYS A 362 32.86 1.86 6.29
N GLY A 363 33.83 2.62 5.79
CA GLY A 363 33.92 3.05 4.40
C GLY A 363 32.99 4.19 4.03
N TRP A 364 32.68 5.08 4.98
CA TRP A 364 32.01 6.35 4.70
C TRP A 364 33.03 7.45 4.39
N PRO A 365 32.81 8.30 3.36
CA PRO A 365 33.71 9.40 3.05
C PRO A 365 33.74 10.46 4.16
N GLU A 366 34.91 11.06 4.39
CA GLU A 366 35.10 12.03 5.46
C GLU A 366 34.32 13.33 5.21
N GLU A 367 34.23 13.75 3.96
CA GLU A 367 33.50 14.92 3.50
C GLU A 367 31.99 14.85 3.78
N MET A 368 31.45 13.65 4.01
CA MET A 368 30.05 13.45 4.37
C MET A 368 29.81 13.46 5.88
N LEU A 369 30.86 13.46 6.71
CA LEU A 369 30.77 13.28 8.16
C LEU A 369 31.25 14.52 8.92
N GLU A 370 30.31 15.14 9.62
CA GLU A 370 30.53 16.35 10.40
C GLU A 370 30.28 16.10 11.90
N ILE A 371 31.16 16.60 12.76
CA ILE A 371 30.85 16.69 14.19
C ILE A 371 30.08 17.98 14.41
N VAL A 372 28.81 17.86 14.78
CA VAL A 372 27.93 19.01 14.99
C VAL A 372 27.88 19.37 16.47
N THR A 373 28.07 20.66 16.75
CA THR A 373 27.99 21.23 18.10
C THR A 373 27.01 22.42 18.09
N PRO A 374 25.70 22.17 18.24
CA PRO A 374 24.69 23.23 18.35
C PRO A 374 25.00 24.27 19.44
N ASP A 375 24.37 25.44 19.33
CA ASP A 375 24.52 26.52 20.30
C ASP A 375 24.29 26.05 21.74
N ALA A 376 25.21 26.43 22.62
CA ALA A 376 25.15 26.05 24.01
C ALA A 376 24.00 26.77 24.72
N LEU A 377 23.27 26.05 25.57
CA LEU A 377 22.18 26.61 26.37
C LEU A 377 22.74 27.12 27.70
N LEU A 378 22.69 28.44 27.95
CA LEU A 378 23.02 28.99 29.26
C LEU A 378 22.01 28.51 30.30
N LEU A 379 22.51 27.98 31.42
CA LEU A 379 21.66 27.44 32.48
C LEU A 379 21.17 28.56 33.42
N PRO A 380 19.96 28.44 33.98
CA PRO A 380 19.47 29.39 34.97
C PRO A 380 20.40 29.44 36.19
N ILE A 381 20.59 30.63 36.75
CA ILE A 381 21.34 30.80 38.00
C ILE A 381 20.46 30.30 39.15
N ASP A 382 20.93 29.32 39.90
CA ASP A 382 20.28 28.96 41.16
C ASP A 382 20.40 30.14 42.14
N ARG A 383 19.26 30.63 42.62
CA ARG A 383 19.20 31.79 43.53
C ARG A 383 19.86 31.50 44.87
N GLN A 384 20.01 30.22 45.24
CA GLN A 384 20.70 29.80 46.46
C GLN A 384 22.24 29.73 46.28
N GLU A 385 22.73 29.64 45.05
CA GLU A 385 24.16 29.52 44.73
C GLU A 385 24.71 30.69 43.91
N ARG A 386 24.52 31.93 44.39
CA ARG A 386 24.98 33.14 43.68
C ARG A 386 26.50 33.21 43.42
N LEU A 387 27.29 32.42 44.14
CA LEU A 387 28.76 32.36 44.01
C LEU A 387 29.22 31.22 43.08
N SER A 388 28.33 30.33 42.64
CA SER A 388 28.68 29.24 41.73
C SER A 388 29.02 29.80 40.33
N PRO A 389 30.02 29.21 39.65
CA PRO A 389 30.38 29.63 38.30
C PRO A 389 29.17 29.45 37.36
N ARG A 390 29.00 30.39 36.43
CA ARG A 390 27.97 30.26 35.41
C ARG A 390 28.20 28.99 34.60
N MET A 391 27.13 28.23 34.44
CA MET A 391 27.14 26.96 33.70
C MET A 391 26.41 27.12 32.37
N LYS A 392 26.82 26.33 31.39
CA LYS A 392 26.14 26.15 30.13
C LYS A 392 26.03 24.66 29.82
N ARG A 393 25.03 24.29 29.04
CA ARG A 393 24.89 22.96 28.47
C ARG A 393 25.41 22.97 27.04
N VAL A 394 26.41 22.13 26.77
CA VAL A 394 27.00 21.94 25.44
C VAL A 394 26.54 20.62 24.84
N TYR A 395 26.61 20.53 23.52
CA TYR A 395 26.09 19.40 22.74
C TYR A 395 27.13 18.92 21.72
N ALA A 396 27.17 17.62 21.46
CA ALA A 396 28.02 17.03 20.42
C ALA A 396 27.38 15.77 19.84
N ALA A 397 27.45 15.64 18.51
CA ALA A 397 27.02 14.44 17.78
C ALA A 397 27.76 14.34 16.43
N VAL A 398 27.66 13.18 15.79
CA VAL A 398 28.08 12.98 14.40
C VAL A 398 26.87 13.08 13.49
N GLN A 399 26.96 13.94 12.47
CA GLN A 399 25.99 14.12 11.42
C GLN A 399 26.53 13.56 10.11
N LEU A 400 25.68 12.84 9.39
CA LEU A 400 25.85 12.52 7.99
C LEU A 400 25.17 13.61 7.15
N LYS A 401 25.94 14.22 6.25
CA LYS A 401 25.49 15.23 5.30
C LYS A 401 25.92 14.84 3.89
N ARG A 402 24.96 14.49 3.01
CA ARG A 402 25.26 14.08 1.64
C ARG A 402 24.09 14.32 0.68
N PRO A 403 24.31 14.37 -0.64
CA PRO A 403 23.26 14.14 -1.61
C PRO A 403 22.88 12.64 -1.63
N VAL A 404 21.60 12.34 -1.79
CA VAL A 404 21.07 10.97 -1.96
C VAL A 404 19.87 11.00 -2.90
N SER A 405 19.73 9.93 -3.68
CA SER A 405 18.75 9.83 -4.76
C SER A 405 17.67 8.77 -4.48
N GLY A 406 16.39 9.15 -4.58
CA GLY A 406 15.23 8.26 -4.42
C GLY A 406 14.95 7.30 -5.59
N LEU A 407 15.81 7.34 -6.63
CA LEU A 407 15.58 6.67 -7.90
C LEU A 407 15.73 5.14 -7.86
N LEU A 408 16.32 4.59 -6.81
CA LEU A 408 16.44 3.13 -6.61
C LEU A 408 15.07 2.44 -6.58
N SER A 409 14.05 3.12 -6.05
CA SER A 409 12.67 2.61 -6.02
C SER A 409 12.12 2.24 -7.40
N ARG A 410 12.62 2.84 -8.48
CA ARG A 410 12.21 2.55 -9.87
C ARG A 410 12.65 1.15 -10.32
N VAL A 411 13.75 0.63 -9.79
CA VAL A 411 14.15 -0.76 -10.02
C VAL A 411 13.10 -1.71 -9.45
N TYR A 412 12.64 -1.45 -8.23
CA TYR A 412 11.70 -2.33 -7.52
C TYR A 412 10.28 -2.22 -8.04
N LEU A 413 9.90 -1.06 -8.57
CA LEU A 413 8.69 -0.91 -9.39
C LEU A 413 8.69 -1.92 -10.54
N ARG A 414 9.80 -2.01 -11.30
CA ARG A 414 9.92 -2.93 -12.44
C ARG A 414 9.89 -4.40 -12.00
N VAL A 415 10.54 -4.74 -10.89
CA VAL A 415 10.50 -6.09 -10.32
C VAL A 415 9.07 -6.49 -9.97
N MET A 416 8.34 -5.67 -9.20
CA MET A 416 6.95 -5.98 -8.84
C MET A 416 6.03 -6.01 -10.06
N HIS A 417 6.18 -5.05 -10.98
CA HIS A 417 5.40 -4.97 -12.22
C HIS A 417 5.56 -6.25 -13.05
N ARG A 418 6.80 -6.71 -13.26
CA ARG A 418 7.09 -7.96 -13.97
C ARG A 418 6.46 -9.16 -13.26
N LEU A 419 6.73 -9.33 -11.96
CA LEU A 419 6.23 -10.47 -11.18
C LEU A 419 4.70 -10.53 -11.19
N ALA A 420 4.03 -9.38 -11.10
CA ALA A 420 2.57 -9.30 -11.20
C ALA A 420 2.06 -9.67 -12.60
N LYS A 421 2.72 -9.18 -13.68
CA LYS A 421 2.37 -9.54 -15.07
C LYS A 421 2.51 -11.04 -15.32
N GLU A 422 3.57 -11.67 -14.81
CA GLU A 422 3.77 -13.13 -14.90
C GLU A 422 2.64 -13.93 -14.22
N LYS A 423 1.97 -13.34 -13.21
CA LYS A 423 0.81 -13.91 -12.52
C LYS A 423 -0.53 -13.44 -13.08
N GLY A 424 -0.52 -12.86 -14.28
CA GLY A 424 -1.72 -12.51 -15.03
C GLY A 424 -2.36 -11.18 -14.65
N VAL A 425 -1.70 -10.33 -13.86
CA VAL A 425 -2.13 -8.93 -13.67
C VAL A 425 -1.91 -8.17 -14.97
N ARG A 426 -2.94 -7.46 -15.45
CA ARG A 426 -2.84 -6.64 -16.66
C ARG A 426 -2.31 -5.25 -16.31
N PHE A 427 -1.00 -5.07 -16.44
CA PHE A 427 -0.36 -3.76 -16.44
C PHE A 427 0.00 -3.33 -17.87
N GLN A 428 -0.14 -2.04 -18.14
CA GLN A 428 0.48 -1.39 -19.29
C GLN A 428 2.00 -1.48 -19.18
N ASP A 429 2.69 -1.39 -20.31
CA ASP A 429 4.16 -1.32 -20.29
C ASP A 429 4.60 0.00 -19.65
N ILE A 430 5.71 -0.06 -18.91
CA ILE A 430 6.25 1.12 -18.24
C ILE A 430 6.82 2.04 -19.32
N PRO A 431 6.27 3.25 -19.52
CA PRO A 431 6.75 4.14 -20.56
C PRO A 431 8.15 4.66 -20.22
N ASP A 432 8.90 5.05 -21.26
CA ASP A 432 10.19 5.71 -21.09
C ASP A 432 9.98 7.21 -20.84
N THR A 433 9.67 7.54 -19.59
CA THR A 433 9.49 8.93 -19.14
C THR A 433 10.45 9.25 -17.98
N PRO A 434 10.89 10.50 -17.83
CA PRO A 434 11.84 10.89 -16.78
C PRO A 434 11.42 10.47 -15.36
N GLU A 435 10.13 10.31 -15.09
CA GLU A 435 9.57 9.90 -13.80
C GLU A 435 9.70 8.39 -13.50
N LEU A 436 9.86 7.57 -14.54
CA LEU A 436 9.86 6.10 -14.46
C LEU A 436 11.13 5.44 -15.04
N THR A 437 11.97 6.19 -15.74
CA THR A 437 13.24 5.70 -16.29
C THR A 437 14.22 5.40 -15.16
N VAL A 438 14.92 4.27 -15.28
CA VAL A 438 15.97 3.85 -14.34
C VAL A 438 17.28 4.53 -14.74
N PRO A 439 18.06 5.10 -13.81
CA PRO A 439 19.38 5.65 -14.11
C PRO A 439 20.28 4.63 -14.80
N ALA A 440 21.07 5.06 -15.78
CA ALA A 440 21.92 4.16 -16.57
C ALA A 440 22.87 3.30 -15.71
N GLU A 441 23.40 3.86 -14.62
CA GLU A 441 24.27 3.15 -13.68
C GLU A 441 23.56 2.06 -12.86
N LEU A 442 22.21 2.10 -12.78
CA LEU A 442 21.39 1.06 -12.15
C LEU A 442 20.81 0.06 -13.15
N GLN A 443 20.99 0.27 -14.46
CA GLN A 443 20.35 -0.55 -15.49
C GLN A 443 20.79 -2.02 -15.41
N ALA A 444 22.10 -2.27 -15.29
CA ALA A 444 22.63 -3.64 -15.21
C ALA A 444 22.12 -4.39 -13.96
N LEU A 445 21.96 -3.69 -12.83
CA LEU A 445 21.35 -4.24 -11.62
C LEU A 445 19.86 -4.51 -11.83
N CYS A 446 19.15 -3.59 -12.49
CA CYS A 446 17.73 -3.75 -12.81
C CYS A 446 17.49 -4.96 -13.71
N ASP A 447 18.24 -5.11 -14.79
CA ASP A 447 18.12 -6.23 -15.73
C ASP A 447 18.34 -7.58 -15.02
N ARG A 448 19.34 -7.63 -14.12
CA ARG A 448 19.63 -8.82 -13.31
C ARG A 448 18.48 -9.16 -12.35
N PHE A 449 17.93 -8.15 -11.67
CA PHE A 449 16.81 -8.33 -10.74
C PHE A 449 15.54 -8.77 -11.48
N LEU A 450 15.32 -8.26 -12.70
CA LEU A 450 14.25 -8.70 -13.59
C LEU A 450 14.47 -10.12 -14.11
N ALA A 451 15.70 -10.60 -14.20
CA ALA A 451 16.02 -12.00 -14.49
C ALA A 451 15.89 -12.93 -13.27
N GLY A 452 15.56 -12.41 -12.09
CA GLY A 452 15.34 -13.19 -10.86
C GLY A 452 16.60 -13.44 -10.02
N SER A 453 17.73 -12.81 -10.34
CA SER A 453 18.92 -12.82 -9.48
C SER A 453 19.00 -11.51 -8.72
N TYR A 454 18.92 -11.57 -7.39
CA TYR A 454 18.83 -10.42 -6.50
C TYR A 454 20.15 -10.12 -5.77
N ASP A 455 21.25 -10.68 -6.26
CA ASP A 455 22.58 -10.52 -5.69
C ASP A 455 23.24 -9.22 -6.15
N THR A 456 23.93 -8.57 -5.23
CA THR A 456 24.74 -7.37 -5.46
C THR A 456 26.23 -7.71 -5.44
N SER A 457 26.99 -7.08 -6.34
CA SER A 457 28.44 -7.05 -6.26
C SER A 457 28.90 -6.04 -5.20
N ILE A 458 30.16 -6.15 -4.76
CA ILE A 458 30.75 -5.21 -3.80
C ILE A 458 30.73 -3.77 -4.34
N GLN A 459 30.99 -3.59 -5.64
CA GLN A 459 30.97 -2.29 -6.29
C GLN A 459 29.56 -1.69 -6.33
N GLU A 460 28.55 -2.51 -6.63
CA GLU A 460 27.15 -2.09 -6.59
C GLU A 460 26.72 -1.75 -5.16
N ASP A 461 27.06 -2.56 -4.17
CA ASP A 461 26.73 -2.24 -2.77
C ASP A 461 27.37 -0.93 -2.33
N GLN A 462 28.60 -0.64 -2.76
CA GLN A 462 29.24 0.64 -2.47
C GLN A 462 28.54 1.82 -3.17
N LEU A 463 28.16 1.66 -4.45
CA LEU A 463 27.40 2.68 -5.19
C LEU A 463 26.05 2.94 -4.52
N LEU A 464 25.29 1.87 -4.27
CA LEU A 464 23.97 1.94 -3.64
C LEU A 464 24.07 2.59 -2.28
N LYS A 465 24.99 2.14 -1.43
CA LYS A 465 25.22 2.70 -0.09
C LYS A 465 25.50 4.20 -0.16
N LEU A 466 26.34 4.67 -1.06
CA LEU A 466 26.78 6.06 -1.07
C LEU A 466 25.77 7.01 -1.74
N LYS A 467 25.03 6.55 -2.76
CA LYS A 467 24.20 7.43 -3.61
C LYS A 467 22.70 7.19 -3.52
N TYR A 468 22.25 5.97 -3.19
CA TYR A 468 20.85 5.59 -3.37
C TYR A 468 20.14 5.09 -2.11
N ILE A 469 20.87 4.45 -1.19
CA ILE A 469 20.30 3.91 0.05
C ILE A 469 20.25 5.03 1.09
N HIS A 470 19.04 5.41 1.51
CA HIS A 470 18.85 6.44 2.52
C HIS A 470 19.24 5.95 3.92
N MET A 471 19.67 6.88 4.78
CA MET A 471 19.94 6.63 6.19
C MET A 471 18.64 6.79 7.00
N SER A 472 17.70 5.85 6.79
CA SER A 472 16.41 5.87 7.48
C SER A 472 16.55 5.77 9.00
N ALA A 473 17.52 4.98 9.47
CA ALA A 473 17.82 4.83 10.88
C ALA A 473 18.76 5.95 11.36
N ASN A 474 18.23 6.87 12.18
CA ASN A 474 18.96 8.03 12.66
C ASN A 474 18.42 8.54 14.00
N TRP A 475 19.17 9.47 14.59
CA TRP A 475 18.89 10.06 15.90
C TRP A 475 18.34 11.48 15.81
N ASN A 476 17.81 11.89 14.65
CA ASN A 476 17.14 13.19 14.55
C ASN A 476 15.92 13.21 15.48
N HIS A 477 15.76 14.30 16.21
CA HIS A 477 14.56 14.53 17.00
C HIS A 477 13.38 14.84 16.06
N PRO A 478 12.20 14.23 16.20
CA PRO A 478 11.09 14.41 15.25
C PRO A 478 10.51 15.84 15.22
N LEU A 479 10.76 16.64 16.26
CA LEU A 479 10.41 18.07 16.29
C LEU A 479 11.56 19.00 15.88
N GLY A 480 12.62 18.47 15.24
CA GLY A 480 13.79 19.25 14.82
C GLY A 480 14.65 19.81 15.96
N ARG A 481 14.37 19.44 17.22
CA ARG A 481 15.10 19.92 18.39
C ARG A 481 16.52 19.35 18.44
N ARG A 482 17.47 20.20 18.78
CA ARG A 482 18.90 19.85 18.90
C ARG A 482 19.41 19.92 20.36
N ASP A 483 18.52 20.14 21.31
CA ASP A 483 18.82 20.37 22.74
C ASP A 483 18.84 19.07 23.59
N GLY A 484 18.65 17.91 22.95
CA GLY A 484 18.59 16.61 23.64
C GLY A 484 17.40 16.45 24.60
N SER A 485 16.44 17.39 24.61
CA SER A 485 15.25 17.32 25.46
C SER A 485 14.20 16.40 24.82
N GLY A 486 13.79 15.34 25.54
CA GLY A 486 12.75 14.42 25.06
C GLY A 486 12.76 13.07 25.76
N VAL A 487 11.62 12.37 25.74
CA VAL A 487 11.54 10.97 26.18
C VAL A 487 12.18 10.09 25.11
N ARG A 488 13.01 9.10 25.47
CA ARG A 488 13.66 8.16 24.50
C ARG A 488 12.68 7.52 23.51
N ALA A 489 11.41 7.34 23.90
CA ALA A 489 10.32 6.84 23.06
C ALA A 489 9.96 7.74 21.85
N VAL A 490 10.49 8.97 21.79
CA VAL A 490 10.19 9.98 20.75
C VAL A 490 11.13 9.86 19.54
N TYR A 491 12.25 9.13 19.63
CA TYR A 491 13.14 8.90 18.47
C TYR A 491 12.59 7.80 17.56
N ILE A 492 11.59 8.16 16.73
CA ILE A 492 10.86 7.23 15.87
C ILE A 492 11.78 6.50 14.87
N ASN A 493 12.87 7.16 14.46
CA ASN A 493 13.86 6.62 13.52
C ASN A 493 15.08 6.00 14.20
N ALA A 494 15.09 5.85 15.54
CA ALA A 494 16.25 5.27 16.21
C ALA A 494 16.53 3.84 15.71
N PRO A 495 17.81 3.48 15.45
CA PRO A 495 18.19 2.12 15.10
C PRO A 495 17.93 1.15 16.25
N THR A 496 17.79 -0.14 15.94
CA THR A 496 17.89 -1.19 16.95
C THR A 496 19.31 -1.24 17.54
N PRO A 497 19.48 -1.67 18.82
CA PRO A 497 20.78 -1.69 19.47
C PRO A 497 21.85 -2.52 18.75
N ASP A 498 21.43 -3.57 18.04
CA ASP A 498 22.27 -4.51 17.30
C ASP A 498 22.31 -4.23 15.79
N SER A 499 21.60 -3.19 15.32
CA SER A 499 21.38 -2.93 13.88
C SER A 499 20.78 -4.14 13.14
N ILE A 500 19.95 -4.92 13.83
CA ILE A 500 19.18 -6.00 13.23
C ILE A 500 17.70 -5.62 13.25
N ARG A 501 17.05 -5.72 12.09
CA ARG A 501 15.62 -5.42 11.97
C ARG A 501 14.78 -6.43 12.73
N VAL A 502 13.80 -5.96 13.50
CA VAL A 502 12.78 -6.85 14.09
C VAL A 502 11.93 -7.46 12.97
N GLN A 503 11.73 -8.78 13.02
CA GLN A 503 10.91 -9.52 12.05
C GLN A 503 9.85 -10.35 12.78
N HIS A 504 8.59 -10.17 12.42
CA HIS A 504 7.47 -10.99 12.87
C HIS A 504 7.27 -12.16 11.90
N PRO A 505 7.15 -13.41 12.39
CA PRO A 505 6.96 -14.57 11.53
C PRO A 505 5.58 -14.57 10.88
N HIS A 506 5.47 -15.25 9.73
CA HIS A 506 4.19 -15.50 9.07
C HIS A 506 3.51 -16.69 9.77
N VAL A 507 2.70 -16.40 10.77
CA VAL A 507 1.98 -17.41 11.55
C VAL A 507 0.52 -17.02 11.69
N ALA A 508 -0.36 -18.02 11.71
CA ALA A 508 -1.78 -17.83 11.93
C ALA A 508 -2.02 -17.37 13.37
N ASP A 509 -2.45 -16.14 13.52
CA ASP A 509 -2.94 -15.54 14.76
C ASP A 509 -4.46 -15.75 14.94
N TRP A 510 -5.13 -16.33 13.93
CA TRP A 510 -6.55 -16.66 13.91
C TRP A 510 -6.82 -17.78 12.87
N LYS A 511 -7.98 -18.46 12.98
CA LYS A 511 -8.44 -19.44 11.98
C LYS A 511 -9.63 -18.86 11.21
N LEU A 512 -9.60 -18.96 9.88
CA LEU A 512 -10.80 -18.88 9.04
C LEU A 512 -11.65 -20.12 9.34
N TRP A 513 -12.82 -19.92 9.95
CA TRP A 513 -13.78 -20.98 10.24
C TRP A 513 -14.77 -21.09 9.08
#